data_AF-A0A957GNA8-F1
#
_entry.id   AF-A0A957GNA8-F1
#
_cell.length_a   1.000
_cell.length_b   1.000
_cell.length_c   1.000
_cell.angle_alpha   90.00
_cell.angle_beta   90.00
_cell.angle_gamma   90.00
#
_symmetry.space_group_name_H-M   'P 1'
#
loop_
_entity.id
_entity.type
_entity.pdbx_description
1 polymer ?
#
loop_
_entity_poly.entity_id
_entity_poly.type
_entity_poly.pdbx_seq_one_letter_code
_entity_poly.pdbx_strand_id
1 'polypeptide(L)'
;MNPEQLLNDLVHLAKTESDLQDICFSLKVDYADIEGSSHKDKARELVLYLNRRGRLLDILKLLLEIQPDLATTYRTSIEENASISTNIMIQLAGVSSFSVLSQSDSPVQAKNPYQVGRMLTNPDNFWGREDERRNICSQLYNRGSSSIVGMRRIGKSSLLYFLSHYEPRIVSLPNLFAYLDLQKTTHHTLSGLLNAAFQQWVAQINPHAQAHHVADMINFTHIIRRLNEKGYHPILCLDEFENLTKRPYTFTDDVFEGWRALANQGQLTFLTASRAPLADIIQQNGLTSSFYNVFY
;
A
#
# COMPACT_ATOMS: atom_id res chain seq x y z
N MET A 1 16.92 -15.54 4.55
CA MET A 1 16.75 -16.03 3.16
C MET A 1 18.11 -16.17 2.48
N ASN A 2 18.42 -17.35 1.92
CA ASN A 2 19.72 -17.64 1.32
C ASN A 2 19.78 -17.15 -0.14
N PRO A 3 20.67 -16.19 -0.50
CA PRO A 3 20.78 -15.68 -1.87
C PRO A 3 21.26 -16.71 -2.89
N GLU A 4 22.04 -17.71 -2.48
CA GLU A 4 22.57 -18.73 -3.38
C GLU A 4 21.47 -19.71 -3.85
N GLN A 5 20.54 -20.03 -2.94
CA GLN A 5 19.38 -20.85 -3.27
C GLN A 5 18.45 -20.12 -4.25
N LEU A 6 18.25 -18.82 -4.01
CA LEU A 6 17.42 -17.96 -4.84
C LEU A 6 17.99 -17.76 -6.25
N LEU A 7 19.31 -17.71 -6.36
CA LEU A 7 20.02 -17.71 -7.63
C LEU A 7 19.77 -18.99 -8.43
N ASN A 8 19.83 -20.16 -7.79
CA ASN A 8 19.62 -21.43 -8.48
C ASN A 8 18.19 -21.53 -9.05
N ASP A 9 17.20 -21.10 -8.28
CA ASP A 9 15.79 -21.09 -8.72
C ASP A 9 15.57 -20.05 -9.82
N LEU A 10 16.19 -18.88 -9.72
CA LEU A 10 16.15 -17.84 -10.75
C LEU A 10 16.77 -18.29 -12.07
N VAL A 11 17.90 -18.99 -12.02
CA VAL A 11 18.56 -19.53 -13.22
C VAL A 11 17.77 -20.67 -13.84
N HIS A 12 17.08 -21.48 -13.01
CA HIS A 12 16.20 -22.54 -13.51
C HIS A 12 14.96 -21.96 -14.21
N LEU A 13 14.48 -20.81 -13.75
CA LEU A 13 13.36 -20.08 -14.34
C LEU A 13 13.76 -19.33 -15.62
N ALA A 14 14.84 -18.54 -15.56
CA ALA A 14 15.33 -17.72 -16.65
C ALA A 14 16.28 -18.52 -17.55
N LYS A 15 15.70 -19.38 -18.38
CA LYS A 15 16.46 -20.30 -19.25
C LYS A 15 17.14 -19.57 -20.41
N THR A 16 16.64 -18.40 -20.78
CA THR A 16 17.18 -17.57 -21.85
C THR A 16 17.55 -16.18 -21.36
N GLU A 17 18.34 -15.47 -22.17
CA GLU A 17 18.68 -14.07 -21.92
C GLU A 17 17.45 -13.16 -21.94
N SER A 18 16.48 -13.44 -22.82
CA SER A 18 15.20 -12.72 -22.90
C SER A 18 14.42 -12.84 -21.60
N ASP A 19 14.33 -14.04 -21.04
CA ASP A 19 13.61 -14.28 -19.77
C ASP A 19 14.23 -13.44 -18.64
N LEU A 20 15.56 -13.33 -18.62
CA LEU A 20 16.27 -12.54 -17.61
C LEU A 20 16.05 -11.03 -17.81
N GLN A 21 15.94 -10.56 -19.05
CA GLN A 21 15.59 -9.17 -19.36
C GLN A 21 14.16 -8.83 -18.89
N ASP A 22 13.20 -9.72 -19.13
CA ASP A 22 11.81 -9.56 -18.69
C ASP A 22 11.71 -9.54 -17.15
N ILE A 23 12.52 -10.36 -16.48
CA ILE A 23 12.64 -10.36 -15.02
C ILE A 23 13.26 -9.05 -14.52
N CYS A 24 14.33 -8.56 -15.15
CA CYS A 24 14.94 -7.28 -14.79
C CYS A 24 13.95 -6.11 -14.97
N PHE A 25 13.20 -6.12 -16.07
CA PHE A 25 12.15 -5.15 -16.33
C PHE A 25 11.08 -5.16 -15.23
N SER A 26 10.59 -6.35 -14.86
CA SER A 26 9.60 -6.53 -13.80
C SER A 26 10.13 -6.07 -12.43
N LEU A 27 11.43 -6.25 -12.17
CA LEU A 27 12.10 -5.79 -10.95
C LEU A 27 12.52 -4.31 -10.98
N LYS A 28 12.25 -3.61 -12.09
CA LYS A 28 12.68 -2.22 -12.35
C LYS A 28 14.20 -2.04 -12.18
N VAL A 29 14.96 -3.01 -12.70
CA VAL A 29 16.42 -2.96 -12.77
C VAL A 29 16.81 -2.87 -14.24
N ASP A 30 17.69 -1.93 -14.57
CA ASP A 30 18.22 -1.85 -15.93
C ASP A 30 19.16 -3.03 -16.17
N TYR A 31 18.85 -3.86 -17.16
CA TYR A 31 19.65 -5.02 -17.53
C TYR A 31 21.06 -4.63 -18.03
N ALA A 32 21.21 -3.43 -18.59
CA ALA A 32 22.48 -2.92 -19.07
C ALA A 32 23.46 -2.59 -17.94
N ASP A 33 22.94 -2.26 -16.75
CA ASP A 33 23.73 -1.93 -15.56
C ASP A 33 24.25 -3.18 -14.82
N ILE A 34 23.82 -4.37 -15.23
CA ILE A 34 24.22 -5.64 -14.60
C ILE A 34 25.44 -6.20 -15.32
N GLU A 35 26.56 -6.26 -14.60
CA GLU A 35 27.81 -6.85 -15.08
C GLU A 35 27.68 -8.37 -15.28
N GLY A 36 28.35 -8.91 -16.31
CA GLY A 36 28.38 -10.36 -16.54
C GLY A 36 28.48 -10.72 -18.02
N SER A 37 29.26 -11.76 -18.32
CA SER A 37 29.50 -12.28 -19.68
C SER A 37 28.50 -13.34 -20.14
N SER A 38 27.76 -13.95 -19.21
CA SER A 38 26.72 -14.94 -19.50
C SER A 38 25.42 -14.59 -18.77
N HIS A 39 24.28 -15.10 -19.24
CA HIS A 39 23.01 -14.89 -18.56
C HIS A 39 23.02 -15.42 -17.12
N LYS A 40 23.74 -16.52 -16.84
CA LYS A 40 23.91 -17.06 -15.48
C LYS A 40 24.74 -16.14 -14.59
N ASP A 41 25.78 -15.52 -15.14
CA ASP A 41 26.60 -14.55 -14.40
C ASP A 41 25.81 -13.27 -14.14
N LYS A 42 25.04 -12.79 -15.12
CA LYS A 42 24.11 -11.67 -14.92
C LYS A 42 23.00 -11.97 -13.92
N ALA A 43 22.46 -13.20 -13.90
CA ALA A 43 21.49 -13.61 -12.88
C ALA A 43 22.12 -13.58 -11.47
N ARG A 44 23.39 -13.98 -11.35
CA ARG A 44 24.15 -13.89 -10.09
C ARG A 44 24.33 -12.43 -9.66
N GLU A 45 24.79 -11.57 -10.56
CA GLU A 45 24.96 -10.15 -10.27
C GLU A 45 23.65 -9.45 -9.95
N LEU A 46 22.53 -9.82 -10.59
CA LEU A 46 21.20 -9.32 -10.24
C LEU A 46 20.81 -9.67 -8.80
N VAL A 47 21.00 -10.92 -8.38
CA VAL A 47 20.71 -11.37 -7.01
C VAL A 47 21.58 -10.63 -6.01
N LEU A 48 22.87 -10.46 -6.31
CA LEU A 48 23.80 -9.71 -5.45
C LEU A 48 23.44 -8.22 -5.38
N TYR A 49 23.10 -7.61 -6.52
CA TYR A 49 22.67 -6.22 -6.63
C TYR A 49 21.43 -5.96 -5.76
N LEU A 50 20.43 -6.83 -5.85
CA LEU A 50 19.21 -6.72 -5.06
C LEU A 50 19.43 -7.05 -3.58
N ASN A 51 20.35 -7.97 -3.26
CA ASN A 51 20.76 -8.23 -1.88
C ASN A 51 21.39 -7.01 -1.21
N ARG A 52 22.32 -6.33 -1.89
CA ARG A 52 22.96 -5.10 -1.37
C ARG A 52 21.95 -3.98 -1.09
N ARG A 53 20.82 -3.97 -1.80
CA ARG A 53 19.75 -2.97 -1.65
C ARG A 53 18.60 -3.42 -0.76
N GLY A 54 18.70 -4.59 -0.12
CA GLY A 54 17.63 -5.14 0.73
C GLY A 54 16.37 -5.56 -0.05
N ARG A 55 16.48 -5.80 -1.36
CA ARG A 55 15.38 -6.08 -2.29
C ARG A 55 15.28 -7.55 -2.72
N LEU A 56 15.94 -8.49 -2.04
CA LEU A 56 15.84 -9.92 -2.39
C LEU A 56 14.40 -10.45 -2.38
N LEU A 57 13.53 -9.86 -1.55
CA LEU A 57 12.13 -10.25 -1.46
C LEU A 57 11.35 -9.99 -2.75
N ASP A 58 11.79 -9.04 -3.57
CA ASP A 58 11.15 -8.75 -4.86
C ASP A 58 11.37 -9.90 -5.85
N ILE A 59 12.57 -10.51 -5.83
CA ILE A 59 12.86 -11.70 -6.64
C ILE A 59 12.01 -12.87 -6.18
N LEU A 60 11.91 -13.10 -4.86
CA LEU A 60 11.11 -14.20 -4.33
C LEU A 60 9.63 -14.08 -4.72
N LYS A 61 9.06 -12.87 -4.66
CA LYS A 61 7.67 -12.64 -5.10
C LYS A 61 7.48 -13.02 -6.56
N LEU A 62 8.38 -12.58 -7.43
CA LEU A 62 8.33 -12.89 -8.85
C LEU A 62 8.47 -14.40 -9.11
N LEU A 63 9.38 -15.07 -8.40
CA LEU A 63 9.53 -16.53 -8.48
C LEU A 63 8.25 -17.26 -8.06
N LEU A 64 7.57 -16.79 -7.02
CA LEU A 64 6.33 -17.39 -6.52
C LEU A 64 5.11 -17.09 -7.40
N GLU A 65 5.09 -15.94 -8.07
CA GLU A 65 4.05 -15.62 -9.06
C GLU A 65 4.12 -16.57 -10.26
N ILE A 66 5.34 -16.94 -10.68
CA ILE A 66 5.54 -17.80 -11.85
C ILE A 66 5.55 -19.28 -11.48
N GLN A 67 6.11 -19.64 -10.32
CA GLN A 67 6.19 -21.02 -9.83
C GLN A 67 5.75 -21.09 -8.34
N PRO A 68 4.43 -21.22 -8.09
CA PRO A 68 3.88 -21.24 -6.73
C PRO A 68 4.42 -22.37 -5.83
N ASP A 69 4.84 -23.49 -6.42
CA ASP A 69 5.37 -24.66 -5.69
C ASP A 69 6.62 -24.35 -4.86
N LEU A 70 7.38 -23.31 -5.24
CA LEU A 70 8.56 -22.85 -4.48
C LEU A 70 8.19 -22.27 -3.11
N ALA A 71 6.90 -21.99 -2.85
CA ALA A 71 6.44 -21.47 -1.56
C ALA A 71 6.78 -22.41 -0.39
N THR A 72 6.71 -23.72 -0.62
CA THR A 72 7.05 -24.72 0.41
C THR A 72 8.54 -24.64 0.76
N THR A 73 9.40 -24.41 -0.24
CA THR A 73 10.85 -24.27 -0.09
C THR A 73 11.23 -23.01 0.70
N TYR A 74 10.53 -21.89 0.49
CA TYR A 74 10.84 -20.61 1.13
C TYR A 74 9.98 -20.29 2.35
N ARG A 75 9.19 -21.25 2.85
CA ARG A 75 8.21 -21.07 3.92
C ARG A 75 8.73 -20.30 5.13
N THR A 76 9.87 -20.70 5.68
CA THR A 76 10.47 -20.01 6.85
C THR A 76 10.89 -18.57 6.53
N SER A 77 11.44 -18.34 5.32
CA SER A 77 11.79 -16.98 4.86
C SER A 77 10.55 -16.12 4.58
N ILE A 78 9.41 -16.73 4.21
CA ILE A 78 8.12 -16.06 4.05
C ILE A 78 7.54 -15.71 5.43
N GLU A 79 7.54 -16.65 6.38
CA GLU A 79 6.99 -16.50 7.73
C GLU A 79 7.76 -15.45 8.57
N GLU A 80 9.08 -15.37 8.43
CA GLU A 80 9.93 -14.39 9.13
C GLU A 80 9.75 -12.95 8.61
N ASN A 81 9.22 -12.78 7.41
CA ASN A 81 8.99 -11.47 6.80
C ASN A 81 7.49 -11.15 6.80
N ALA A 82 7.00 -10.57 7.91
CA ALA A 82 5.58 -10.33 8.20
C ALA A 82 4.76 -9.64 7.08
N SER A 83 5.40 -8.90 6.17
CA SER A 83 4.76 -8.24 5.02
C SER A 83 4.58 -9.14 3.78
N ILE A 84 5.25 -10.31 3.73
CA ILE A 84 5.15 -11.31 2.66
C ILE A 84 4.00 -12.28 2.94
N SER A 85 3.81 -12.64 4.21
CA SER A 85 2.88 -13.66 4.67
C SER A 85 1.42 -13.41 4.27
N THR A 86 0.95 -12.17 4.16
CA THR A 86 -0.48 -11.92 3.97
C THR A 86 -0.96 -12.13 2.53
N ASN A 87 -0.17 -11.76 1.51
CA ASN A 87 -0.60 -11.89 0.11
C ASN A 87 -0.28 -13.28 -0.47
N ILE A 88 0.87 -13.85 -0.10
CA ILE A 88 1.31 -15.16 -0.60
C ILE A 88 0.52 -16.31 0.06
N MET A 89 0.17 -16.22 1.35
CA MET A 89 -0.66 -17.23 2.01
C MET A 89 -2.11 -17.25 1.49
N ILE A 90 -2.67 -16.10 1.07
CA ILE A 90 -4.01 -16.04 0.45
C ILE A 90 -4.02 -16.78 -0.90
N GLN A 91 -2.93 -16.70 -1.66
CA GLN A 91 -2.80 -17.36 -2.96
C GLN A 91 -2.54 -18.86 -2.83
N LEU A 92 -1.81 -19.29 -1.80
CA LEU A 92 -1.52 -20.70 -1.50
C LEU A 92 -2.67 -21.45 -0.82
N ALA A 93 -3.51 -20.76 -0.05
CA ALA A 93 -4.72 -21.34 0.55
C ALA A 93 -5.77 -21.79 -0.50
N GLY A 94 -5.63 -21.33 -1.76
CA GLY A 94 -6.50 -21.71 -2.87
C GLY A 94 -6.07 -22.97 -3.64
N VAL A 95 -4.89 -23.56 -3.38
CA VAL A 95 -4.35 -24.69 -4.17
C VAL A 95 -4.74 -26.04 -3.57
N SER A 96 -5.99 -26.18 -3.15
CA SER A 96 -6.56 -27.49 -2.81
C SER A 96 -7.51 -27.92 -3.92
N SER A 97 -6.98 -28.73 -4.82
CA SER A 97 -7.69 -29.53 -5.83
C SER A 97 -8.08 -28.79 -7.12
N PHE A 98 -7.40 -29.10 -8.22
CA PHE A 98 -8.03 -29.00 -9.54
C PHE A 98 -7.75 -30.26 -10.36
N SER A 99 -8.82 -31.02 -10.56
CA SER A 99 -8.92 -32.13 -11.50
C SER A 99 -8.89 -31.63 -12.94
N VAL A 100 -8.15 -32.35 -13.76
CA VAL A 100 -8.08 -32.23 -15.23
C VAL A 100 -9.48 -32.31 -15.85
N LEU A 101 -9.90 -31.29 -16.59
CA LEU A 101 -10.78 -31.44 -17.75
C LEU A 101 -10.42 -30.40 -18.83
N SER A 102 -10.67 -30.82 -20.06
CA SER A 102 -10.06 -30.40 -21.32
C SER A 102 -10.94 -29.45 -22.16
N GLN A 103 -10.30 -28.84 -23.17
CA GLN A 103 -10.86 -28.15 -24.37
C GLN A 103 -11.48 -26.75 -24.11
N SER A 104 -11.38 -25.73 -24.96
CA SER A 104 -10.91 -25.55 -26.34
C SER A 104 -10.59 -24.06 -26.58
N ASP A 105 -9.67 -23.78 -27.49
CA ASP A 105 -9.26 -22.43 -27.91
C ASP A 105 -10.39 -21.62 -28.57
N SER A 106 -10.58 -20.39 -28.11
CA SER A 106 -11.16 -19.26 -28.86
C SER A 106 -10.81 -17.94 -28.15
N PRO A 107 -10.59 -16.83 -28.89
CA PRO A 107 -9.89 -15.66 -28.37
C PRO A 107 -10.78 -14.89 -27.37
N VAL A 108 -10.34 -14.83 -26.11
CA VAL A 108 -10.99 -14.03 -25.08
C VAL A 108 -10.83 -12.55 -25.45
N GLN A 109 -11.92 -11.93 -25.89
CA GLN A 109 -12.04 -10.46 -25.96
C GLN A 109 -11.63 -9.87 -24.61
N ALA A 110 -10.55 -9.10 -24.61
CA ALA A 110 -10.08 -8.36 -23.44
C ALA A 110 -11.21 -7.44 -22.93
N LYS A 111 -11.80 -7.82 -21.81
CA LYS A 111 -12.87 -7.07 -21.15
C LYS A 111 -12.25 -5.80 -20.57
N ASN A 112 -12.77 -4.64 -20.97
CA ASN A 112 -12.29 -3.35 -20.48
C ASN A 112 -12.34 -3.31 -18.93
N PRO A 113 -11.20 -3.08 -18.24
CA PRO A 113 -11.12 -3.10 -16.78
C PRO A 113 -11.80 -1.88 -16.11
N TYR A 114 -12.10 -0.82 -16.87
CA TYR A 114 -12.80 0.37 -16.37
C TYR A 114 -14.31 0.12 -16.29
N GLN A 115 -14.77 -0.40 -15.15
CA GLN A 115 -16.21 -0.46 -14.85
C GLN A 115 -16.71 0.89 -14.33
N VAL A 116 -17.72 1.46 -14.99
CA VAL A 116 -18.35 2.72 -14.58
C VAL A 116 -18.86 2.61 -13.15
N GLY A 117 -18.31 3.44 -12.25
CA GLY A 117 -18.80 3.61 -10.88
C GLY A 117 -18.15 2.72 -9.81
N ARG A 118 -17.16 1.90 -10.14
CA ARG A 118 -16.41 1.12 -9.14
C ARG A 118 -14.95 1.55 -9.06
N MET A 119 -14.44 1.57 -7.82
CA MET A 119 -13.01 1.77 -7.54
C MET A 119 -12.19 0.64 -8.16
N LEU A 120 -11.03 0.97 -8.71
CA LEU A 120 -10.09 -0.04 -9.20
C LEU A 120 -9.33 -0.62 -8.00
N THR A 121 -9.54 -1.90 -7.73
CA THR A 121 -8.90 -2.61 -6.62
C THR A 121 -7.71 -3.47 -7.06
N ASN A 122 -7.49 -3.63 -8.37
CA ASN A 122 -6.36 -4.37 -8.93
C ASN A 122 -5.29 -3.37 -9.44
N PRO A 123 -4.01 -3.47 -9.00
CA PRO A 123 -2.91 -2.58 -9.39
C PRO A 123 -2.67 -2.55 -10.89
N ASP A 124 -2.74 -3.71 -11.53
CA ASP A 124 -2.37 -3.89 -12.94
C ASP A 124 -3.37 -3.19 -13.88
N ASN A 125 -4.53 -2.82 -13.33
CA ASN A 125 -5.57 -2.07 -14.02
C ASN A 125 -5.53 -0.57 -13.72
N PHE A 126 -4.62 -0.09 -12.86
CA PHE A 126 -4.46 1.33 -12.56
C PHE A 126 -3.40 1.95 -13.48
N TRP A 127 -3.86 2.68 -14.50
CA TRP A 127 -2.99 3.26 -15.52
C TRP A 127 -3.00 4.80 -15.47
N GLY A 128 -1.81 5.42 -15.57
CA GLY A 128 -1.63 6.88 -15.56
C GLY A 128 -1.48 7.48 -14.15
N ARG A 129 -1.52 8.83 -14.08
CA ARG A 129 -1.32 9.62 -12.84
C ARG A 129 0.07 9.46 -12.19
N GLU A 130 1.09 9.22 -13.02
CA GLU A 130 2.47 9.03 -12.58
C GLU A 130 3.05 10.27 -11.89
N ASP A 131 2.77 11.47 -12.39
CA ASP A 131 3.25 12.71 -11.76
C ASP A 131 2.58 12.95 -10.40
N GLU A 132 1.29 12.67 -10.28
CA GLU A 132 0.54 12.78 -9.02
C GLU A 132 1.04 11.76 -8.00
N ARG A 133 1.27 10.52 -8.42
CA ARG A 133 1.91 9.49 -7.59
C ARG A 133 3.29 9.93 -7.12
N ARG A 134 4.14 10.39 -8.04
CA ARG A 134 5.51 10.83 -7.73
C ARG A 134 5.50 11.95 -6.70
N ASN A 135 4.64 12.95 -6.90
CA ASN A 135 4.51 14.08 -5.99
C ASN A 135 4.04 13.65 -4.60
N ILE A 136 2.99 12.82 -4.52
CA ILE A 136 2.48 12.30 -3.26
C ILE A 136 3.55 11.47 -2.56
N CYS A 137 4.25 10.57 -3.27
CA CYS A 137 5.33 9.77 -2.69
C CYS A 137 6.48 10.64 -2.15
N SER A 138 6.84 11.70 -2.87
CA SER A 138 7.85 12.66 -2.42
C SER A 138 7.41 13.39 -1.13
N GLN A 139 6.14 13.78 -1.02
CA GLN A 139 5.60 14.36 0.21
C GLN A 139 5.59 13.35 1.35
N LEU A 140 5.13 12.12 1.11
CA LEU A 140 5.11 11.04 2.10
C LEU A 140 6.51 10.72 2.65
N TYR A 141 7.54 10.74 1.79
CA TYR A 141 8.93 10.56 2.21
C TYR A 141 9.34 11.60 3.26
N ASN A 142 8.87 12.84 3.11
CA ASN A 142 9.09 13.93 4.06
C ASN A 142 8.04 13.98 5.19
N ARG A 143 7.23 12.92 5.37
CA ARG A 143 6.08 12.85 6.29
C ARG A 143 5.03 13.95 6.08
N GLY A 144 5.02 14.58 4.90
CA GLY A 144 4.06 15.59 4.50
C GLY A 144 2.72 14.99 4.10
N SER A 145 1.63 15.71 4.38
CA SER A 145 0.28 15.28 4.03
C SER A 145 -0.11 15.79 2.63
N SER A 146 -0.93 15.02 1.91
CA SER A 146 -1.37 15.39 0.55
C SER A 146 -2.89 15.38 0.41
N SER A 147 -3.43 16.31 -0.38
CA SER A 147 -4.87 16.36 -0.68
C SER A 147 -5.13 16.18 -2.18
N ILE A 148 -5.92 15.16 -2.51
CA ILE A 148 -6.37 14.87 -3.87
C ILE A 148 -7.75 15.51 -4.03
N VAL A 149 -7.78 16.64 -4.74
CA VAL A 149 -9.00 17.42 -4.95
C VAL A 149 -9.51 17.24 -6.37
N GLY A 150 -10.82 17.08 -6.53
CA GLY A 150 -11.44 17.22 -7.85
C GLY A 150 -12.82 16.60 -7.96
N MET A 151 -13.41 16.73 -9.16
CA MET A 151 -14.76 16.30 -9.47
C MET A 151 -15.04 14.82 -9.17
N ARG A 152 -16.32 14.46 -9.03
CA ARG A 152 -16.70 13.05 -8.86
C ARG A 152 -16.30 12.21 -10.08
N ARG A 153 -15.97 10.95 -9.84
CA ARG A 153 -15.64 9.93 -10.86
C ARG A 153 -14.35 10.17 -11.66
N ILE A 154 -13.46 11.06 -11.23
CA ILE A 154 -12.14 11.28 -11.88
C ILE A 154 -11.05 10.30 -11.43
N GLY A 155 -11.39 9.33 -10.56
CA GLY A 155 -10.46 8.29 -10.09
C GLY A 155 -9.71 8.59 -8.78
N LYS A 156 -10.12 9.59 -7.97
CA LYS A 156 -9.45 9.94 -6.71
C LYS A 156 -9.39 8.78 -5.71
N SER A 157 -10.52 8.13 -5.46
CA SER A 157 -10.61 6.96 -4.57
C SER A 157 -9.72 5.83 -5.04
N SER A 158 -9.69 5.55 -6.36
CA SER A 158 -8.79 4.56 -6.94
C SER A 158 -7.32 4.91 -6.72
N LEU A 159 -6.92 6.17 -6.90
CA LEU A 159 -5.55 6.62 -6.63
C LEU A 159 -5.19 6.49 -5.14
N LEU A 160 -6.08 6.95 -4.26
CA LEU A 160 -5.86 6.89 -2.81
C LEU A 160 -5.77 5.43 -2.31
N TYR A 161 -6.64 4.55 -2.81
CA TYR A 161 -6.65 3.13 -2.51
C TYR A 161 -5.39 2.44 -3.04
N PHE A 162 -4.97 2.78 -4.26
CA PHE A 162 -3.75 2.26 -4.86
C PHE A 162 -2.53 2.62 -4.01
N LEU A 163 -2.39 3.89 -3.64
CA LEU A 163 -1.31 4.39 -2.81
C LEU A 163 -1.25 3.69 -1.44
N SER A 164 -2.41 3.42 -0.82
CA SER A 164 -2.45 2.81 0.50
C SER A 164 -2.17 1.30 0.51
N HIS A 165 -2.38 0.58 -0.60
CA HIS A 165 -2.25 -0.89 -0.66
C HIS A 165 -1.03 -1.38 -1.43
N TYR A 166 -0.53 -0.60 -2.40
CA TYR A 166 0.47 -1.09 -3.36
C TYR A 166 1.77 -0.28 -3.36
N GLU A 167 1.70 1.03 -3.10
CA GLU A 167 2.88 1.89 -2.96
C GLU A 167 3.70 1.73 -1.65
N PRO A 168 3.21 1.09 -0.55
CA PRO A 168 4.06 0.79 0.62
C PRO A 168 5.27 -0.10 0.29
N ARG A 169 5.33 -0.68 -0.91
CA ARG A 169 6.43 -1.50 -1.42
C ARG A 169 7.60 -0.69 -2.02
N ILE A 170 7.43 0.62 -2.22
CA ILE A 170 8.42 1.50 -2.88
C ILE A 170 9.05 2.51 -1.89
N VAL A 171 8.34 2.86 -0.81
CA VAL A 171 8.83 3.81 0.20
C VAL A 171 9.63 3.06 1.27
N SER A 172 10.89 3.45 1.49
CA SER A 172 11.84 2.78 2.39
C SER A 172 11.56 2.90 3.90
N LEU A 173 10.36 3.36 4.29
CA LEU A 173 9.99 3.60 5.68
C LEU A 173 8.90 2.61 6.11
N PRO A 174 8.88 2.19 7.38
CA PRO A 174 7.84 1.31 7.94
C PRO A 174 6.52 2.09 8.13
N ASN A 175 5.95 2.53 7.02
CA ASN A 175 4.69 3.25 6.93
C ASN A 175 3.52 2.29 7.16
N LEU A 176 2.60 2.67 8.03
CA LEU A 176 1.38 1.91 8.31
C LEU A 176 0.20 2.66 7.71
N PHE A 177 -0.39 2.12 6.65
CA PHE A 177 -1.50 2.79 5.96
C PHE A 177 -2.85 2.34 6.50
N ALA A 178 -3.76 3.28 6.74
CA ALA A 178 -5.16 2.98 7.01
C ALA A 178 -6.05 3.68 5.98
N TYR A 179 -6.74 2.90 5.14
CA TYR A 179 -7.70 3.40 4.17
C TYR A 179 -9.12 3.41 4.75
N LEU A 180 -9.69 4.61 4.86
CA LEU A 180 -11.00 4.83 5.44
C LEU A 180 -11.91 5.51 4.41
N ASP A 181 -12.91 4.76 3.96
CA ASP A 181 -14.05 5.31 3.21
C ASP A 181 -15.04 5.95 4.18
N LEU A 182 -15.10 7.28 4.19
CA LEU A 182 -15.89 8.05 5.15
C LEU A 182 -17.40 8.05 4.86
N GLN A 183 -17.85 7.37 3.80
CA GLN A 183 -19.27 7.09 3.58
C GLN A 183 -19.77 5.90 4.41
N LYS A 184 -18.86 5.06 4.94
CA LYS A 184 -19.23 3.91 5.77
C LYS A 184 -19.78 4.34 7.12
N THR A 185 -20.88 3.72 7.54
CA THR A 185 -21.56 4.02 8.81
C THR A 185 -20.68 3.80 10.04
N THR A 186 -19.76 2.84 9.99
CA THR A 186 -18.77 2.58 11.04
C THR A 186 -17.81 3.76 11.26
N HIS A 187 -17.62 4.63 10.26
CA HIS A 187 -16.76 5.81 10.35
C HIS A 187 -17.53 7.08 10.68
N HIS A 188 -18.86 7.00 10.91
CA HIS A 188 -19.66 8.16 11.30
C HIS A 188 -19.51 8.52 12.78
N THR A 189 -18.88 7.66 13.59
CA THR A 189 -18.53 7.94 14.99
C THR A 189 -17.02 8.11 15.12
N LEU A 190 -16.58 8.93 16.08
CA LEU A 190 -15.14 9.11 16.33
C LEU A 190 -14.49 7.78 16.73
N SER A 191 -15.00 7.10 17.75
CA SER A 191 -14.48 5.78 18.18
C SER A 191 -14.46 4.76 17.02
N GLY A 192 -15.53 4.68 16.22
CA GLY A 192 -15.57 3.74 15.09
C GLY A 192 -14.51 4.03 14.03
N LEU A 193 -14.30 5.30 13.70
CA LEU A 193 -13.25 5.75 12.78
C LEU A 193 -11.84 5.45 13.33
N LEU A 194 -11.57 5.80 14.59
CA LEU A 194 -10.27 5.62 15.23
C LEU A 194 -9.93 4.13 15.38
N ASN A 195 -10.91 3.30 15.75
CA ASN A 195 -10.77 1.85 15.81
C ASN A 195 -10.45 1.25 14.44
N ALA A 196 -11.13 1.69 13.38
CA ALA A 196 -10.87 1.21 12.03
C ALA A 196 -9.44 1.55 11.57
N ALA A 197 -8.95 2.76 11.87
CA ALA A 197 -7.57 3.14 11.60
C ALA A 197 -6.58 2.25 12.34
N PHE A 198 -6.76 2.13 13.66
CA PHE A 198 -5.88 1.36 14.51
C PHE A 198 -5.82 -0.11 14.14
N GLN A 199 -6.96 -0.74 13.84
CA GLN A 199 -7.02 -2.13 13.41
C GLN A 199 -6.22 -2.36 12.12
N GLN A 200 -6.33 -1.47 11.14
CA GLN A 200 -5.56 -1.59 9.90
C GLN A 200 -4.06 -1.45 10.12
N TRP A 201 -3.62 -0.51 10.96
CA TRP A 201 -2.19 -0.36 11.28
C TRP A 201 -1.63 -1.55 12.05
N VAL A 202 -2.37 -2.05 13.04
CA VAL A 202 -1.94 -3.18 13.84
C VAL A 202 -1.88 -4.46 13.01
N ALA A 203 -2.83 -4.69 12.11
CA ALA A 203 -2.81 -5.86 11.23
C ALA A 203 -1.57 -5.91 10.31
N GLN A 204 -0.97 -4.76 9.99
CA GLN A 204 0.28 -4.68 9.24
C GLN A 204 1.52 -5.02 10.08
N ILE A 205 1.48 -4.80 11.39
CA ILE A 205 2.57 -5.15 12.31
C ILE A 205 2.44 -6.59 12.77
N ASN A 206 1.24 -6.99 13.18
CA ASN A 206 0.91 -8.30 13.70
C ASN A 206 -0.55 -8.66 13.30
N PRO A 207 -0.74 -9.49 12.26
CA PRO A 207 -2.06 -9.90 11.79
C PRO A 207 -2.94 -10.60 12.84
N HIS A 208 -2.35 -11.15 13.90
CA HIS A 208 -3.06 -11.85 14.96
C HIS A 208 -3.30 -11.00 16.22
N ALA A 209 -2.86 -9.74 16.21
CA ALA A 209 -3.06 -8.87 17.36
C ALA A 209 -4.55 -8.57 17.59
N GLN A 210 -4.96 -8.66 18.86
CA GLN A 210 -6.33 -8.38 19.24
C GLN A 210 -6.64 -6.90 19.09
N ALA A 211 -7.89 -6.60 18.70
CA ALA A 211 -8.38 -5.24 18.58
C ALA A 211 -8.32 -4.54 19.95
N HIS A 212 -7.50 -3.50 20.06
CA HIS A 212 -7.56 -2.55 21.16
C HIS A 212 -8.66 -1.54 20.85
N HIS A 213 -9.52 -1.24 21.82
CA HIS A 213 -10.56 -0.24 21.64
C HIS A 213 -9.98 1.17 21.83
N VAL A 214 -10.09 2.01 20.80
CA VAL A 214 -9.68 3.41 20.79
C VAL A 214 -10.93 4.27 20.99
N ALA A 215 -11.15 4.73 22.22
CA ALA A 215 -12.37 5.44 22.59
C ALA A 215 -12.39 6.90 22.11
N ASP A 216 -11.25 7.58 22.13
CA ASP A 216 -11.15 9.03 21.97
C ASP A 216 -9.78 9.49 21.39
N MET A 217 -9.66 10.80 21.20
CA MET A 217 -8.44 11.45 20.70
C MET A 217 -7.23 11.34 21.64
N ILE A 218 -7.44 11.22 22.95
CA ILE A 218 -6.36 11.06 23.92
C ILE A 218 -5.73 9.69 23.73
N ASN A 219 -6.55 8.64 23.69
CA ASN A 219 -6.16 7.25 23.46
C ASN A 219 -5.45 7.12 22.11
N PHE A 220 -6.03 7.74 21.08
CA PHE A 220 -5.45 7.78 19.74
C PHE A 220 -4.06 8.43 19.71
N THR A 221 -3.89 9.57 20.36
CA THR A 221 -2.59 10.27 20.47
C THR A 221 -1.52 9.40 21.13
N HIS A 222 -1.87 8.69 22.20
CA HIS A 222 -0.93 7.77 22.87
C HIS A 222 -0.51 6.61 21.96
N ILE A 223 -1.46 6.06 21.20
CA ILE A 223 -1.21 5.00 20.23
C ILE A 223 -0.25 5.46 19.13
N ILE A 224 -0.51 6.63 18.54
CA ILE A 224 0.35 7.21 17.49
C ILE A 224 1.78 7.40 18.00
N ARG A 225 1.94 7.94 19.22
CA ARG A 225 3.26 8.10 19.85
C ARG A 225 3.98 6.77 20.03
N ARG A 226 3.29 5.75 20.55
CA ARG A 226 3.87 4.40 20.71
C ARG A 226 4.26 3.75 19.38
N LEU A 227 3.50 3.98 18.31
CA LEU A 227 3.86 3.50 16.98
C LEU A 227 5.15 4.18 16.50
N ASN A 228 5.24 5.50 16.64
CA ASN A 228 6.43 6.28 16.29
C ASN A 228 7.66 5.89 17.11
N GLU A 229 7.52 5.69 18.43
CA GLU A 229 8.60 5.22 19.33
C GLU A 229 9.16 3.86 18.90
N LYS A 230 8.31 3.01 18.32
CA LYS A 230 8.70 1.71 17.75
C LYS A 230 9.25 1.80 16.32
N GLY A 231 9.40 3.01 15.79
CA GLY A 231 9.92 3.28 14.46
C GLY A 231 8.87 3.26 13.35
N TYR A 232 7.60 2.95 13.63
CA TYR A 232 6.53 2.93 12.63
C TYR A 232 5.96 4.32 12.38
N HIS A 233 5.60 4.62 11.14
CA HIS A 233 4.98 5.90 10.78
C HIS A 233 3.52 5.71 10.31
N PRO A 234 2.52 6.10 11.11
CA PRO A 234 1.12 5.97 10.73
C PRO A 234 0.71 6.96 9.63
N ILE A 235 -0.04 6.45 8.65
CA ILE A 235 -0.64 7.22 7.56
C ILE A 235 -2.14 6.96 7.51
N LEU A 236 -2.93 8.02 7.52
CA LEU A 236 -4.39 7.98 7.46
C LEU A 236 -4.87 8.43 6.06
N CYS A 237 -5.45 7.51 5.31
CA CYS A 237 -6.06 7.77 4.01
C CYS A 237 -7.57 7.98 4.19
N LEU A 238 -8.05 9.19 3.97
CA LEU A 238 -9.43 9.61 4.18
C LEU A 238 -10.13 9.88 2.83
N ASP A 239 -10.97 8.94 2.40
CA ASP A 239 -11.74 9.09 1.17
C ASP A 239 -13.10 9.77 1.43
N GLU A 240 -13.57 10.57 0.47
CA GLU A 240 -14.78 11.39 0.57
C GLU A 240 -14.80 12.25 1.86
N PHE A 241 -13.73 13.03 2.07
CA PHE A 241 -13.47 13.82 3.28
C PHE A 241 -14.63 14.70 3.74
N GLU A 242 -15.42 15.24 2.81
CA GLU A 242 -16.64 16.02 3.11
C GLU A 242 -17.63 15.33 4.07
N ASN A 243 -17.52 14.01 4.28
CA ASN A 243 -18.35 13.31 5.25
C ASN A 243 -17.97 13.60 6.71
N LEU A 244 -16.72 13.95 7.02
CA LEU A 244 -16.36 14.35 8.38
C LEU A 244 -17.03 15.67 8.76
N THR A 245 -16.94 16.66 7.88
CA THR A 245 -17.42 18.02 8.14
C THR A 245 -18.95 18.11 8.18
N LYS A 246 -19.67 17.18 7.54
CA LYS A 246 -21.13 17.04 7.68
C LYS A 246 -21.58 16.59 9.08
N ARG A 247 -20.65 16.21 9.96
CA ARG A 247 -20.92 15.66 11.29
C ARG A 247 -20.16 16.47 12.37
N PRO A 248 -20.41 17.78 12.49
CA PRO A 248 -19.61 18.67 13.34
C PRO A 248 -19.72 18.35 14.84
N TYR A 249 -20.79 17.66 15.27
CA TYR A 249 -20.93 17.20 16.67
C TYR A 249 -20.06 15.98 17.01
N THR A 250 -19.62 15.23 16.01
CA THR A 250 -18.75 14.06 16.19
C THR A 250 -17.30 14.39 15.88
N PHE A 251 -17.08 15.12 14.78
CA PHE A 251 -15.78 15.59 14.35
C PHE A 251 -15.73 17.09 14.58
N THR A 252 -15.50 17.45 15.83
CA THR A 252 -15.43 18.84 16.30
C THR A 252 -14.08 19.48 15.92
N ASP A 253 -13.96 20.80 16.10
CA ASP A 253 -12.69 21.50 15.92
C ASP A 253 -11.57 20.90 16.79
N ASP A 254 -11.86 20.43 18.00
CA ASP A 254 -10.87 19.77 18.87
C ASP A 254 -10.27 18.49 18.25
N VAL A 255 -11.08 17.72 17.50
CA VAL A 255 -10.60 16.53 16.79
C VAL A 255 -9.63 16.95 15.68
N PHE A 256 -10.02 17.95 14.89
CA PHE A 256 -9.20 18.46 13.78
C PHE A 256 -7.92 19.14 14.27
N GLU A 257 -7.96 19.89 15.37
CA GLU A 257 -6.77 20.47 15.99
C GLU A 257 -5.85 19.39 16.58
N GLY A 258 -6.40 18.34 17.18
CA GLY A 258 -5.62 17.18 17.62
C GLY A 258 -4.91 16.47 16.46
N TRP A 259 -5.60 16.24 15.34
CA TRP A 259 -5.00 15.70 14.12
C TRP A 259 -3.94 16.61 13.52
N ARG A 260 -4.21 17.92 13.47
CA ARG A 260 -3.27 18.94 13.01
C ARG A 260 -2.00 18.96 13.86
N ALA A 261 -2.13 18.86 15.18
CA ALA A 261 -0.98 18.81 16.09
C ALA A 261 -0.10 17.58 15.82
N LEU A 262 -0.70 16.39 15.62
CA LEU A 262 0.04 15.17 15.28
C LEU A 262 0.74 15.27 13.92
N ALA A 263 0.10 15.89 12.93
CA ALA A 263 0.70 16.12 11.62
C ALA A 263 1.87 17.11 11.65
N ASN A 264 1.70 18.24 12.34
CA ASN A 264 2.77 19.24 12.47
C ASN A 264 4.00 18.71 13.22
N GLN A 265 3.80 17.73 14.11
CA GLN A 265 4.89 17.03 14.79
C GLN A 265 5.52 15.90 13.94
N GLY A 266 5.03 15.68 12.72
CA GLY A 266 5.47 14.59 11.84
C GLY A 266 5.16 13.19 12.39
N GLN A 267 4.20 13.06 13.31
CA GLN A 267 3.83 11.79 13.94
C GLN A 267 2.71 11.06 13.20
N LEU A 268 1.92 11.76 12.40
CA LEU A 268 0.82 11.23 11.63
C LEU A 268 0.73 11.96 10.29
N THR A 269 0.66 11.22 9.19
CA THR A 269 0.49 11.82 7.86
C THR A 269 -0.90 11.54 7.31
N PHE A 270 -1.48 12.50 6.60
CA PHE A 270 -2.79 12.37 5.98
C PHE A 270 -2.69 12.31 4.46
N LEU A 271 -3.46 11.43 3.86
CA LEU A 271 -3.81 11.48 2.45
C LEU A 271 -5.33 11.65 2.36
N THR A 272 -5.81 12.69 1.69
CA THR A 272 -7.25 12.94 1.59
C THR A 272 -7.72 12.88 0.15
N ALA A 273 -8.95 12.44 -0.07
CA ALA A 273 -9.67 12.61 -1.33
C ALA A 273 -10.97 13.37 -1.08
N SER A 274 -11.20 14.42 -1.86
CA SER A 274 -12.33 15.33 -1.64
C SER A 274 -12.83 15.98 -2.93
N ARG A 275 -14.09 16.41 -2.93
CA ARG A 275 -14.70 17.03 -4.13
C ARG A 275 -14.27 18.49 -4.34
N ALA A 276 -13.85 19.17 -3.29
CA ALA A 276 -13.45 20.57 -3.27
C ALA A 276 -12.27 20.75 -2.31
N PRO A 277 -11.50 21.85 -2.39
CA PRO A 277 -10.43 22.13 -1.45
C PRO A 277 -10.88 21.99 0.01
N LEU A 278 -10.01 21.41 0.87
CA LEU A 278 -10.37 21.17 2.27
C LEU A 278 -10.74 22.44 3.03
N ALA A 279 -10.09 23.57 2.72
CA ALA A 279 -10.42 24.87 3.29
C ALA A 279 -11.89 25.23 3.04
N ASP A 280 -12.36 25.08 1.80
CA ASP A 280 -13.74 25.37 1.42
C ASP A 280 -14.71 24.42 2.13
N ILE A 281 -14.40 23.12 2.19
CA ILE A 281 -15.25 22.11 2.82
C ILE A 281 -15.40 22.37 4.33
N ILE A 282 -14.31 22.70 5.02
CA ILE A 282 -14.32 22.98 6.46
C ILE A 282 -15.13 24.25 6.74
N GLN A 283 -14.86 25.35 6.01
CA GLN A 283 -15.55 26.62 6.19
C GLN A 283 -17.05 26.52 5.89
N GLN A 284 -17.44 25.83 4.80
CA GLN A 284 -18.85 25.67 4.42
C GLN A 284 -19.70 24.96 5.47
N ASN A 285 -19.07 24.14 6.32
CA ASN A 285 -19.77 23.40 7.38
C ASN A 285 -19.60 24.03 8.77
N GLY A 286 -19.09 25.27 8.85
CA GLY A 286 -19.04 26.05 10.09
C GLY A 286 -17.95 25.64 11.08
N LEU A 287 -16.97 24.83 10.66
CA LEU A 287 -15.80 24.49 11.46
C LEU A 287 -14.73 25.58 11.33
N THR A 288 -14.02 25.87 12.42
CA THR A 288 -13.01 26.94 12.48
C THR A 288 -11.57 26.42 12.42
N SER A 289 -11.39 25.10 12.52
CA SER A 289 -10.07 24.48 12.51
C SER A 289 -9.27 24.82 11.25
N SER A 290 -7.98 25.07 11.47
CA SER A 290 -7.01 25.28 10.39
C SER A 290 -6.34 23.98 9.95
N PHE A 291 -7.02 22.83 10.07
CA PHE A 291 -6.48 21.52 9.70
C PHE A 291 -6.03 21.45 8.23
N TYR A 292 -6.68 22.16 7.31
CA TYR A 292 -6.29 22.22 5.90
C TYR A 292 -4.85 22.74 5.68
N ASN A 293 -4.26 23.43 6.67
CA ASN A 293 -2.89 23.91 6.66
C ASN A 293 -1.84 22.80 6.89
N VAL A 294 -2.19 21.51 6.89
CA VAL A 294 -1.17 20.44 6.95
C VAL A 294 -0.82 19.89 5.56
N PHE A 295 -1.51 20.33 4.51
CA PHE A 295 -1.48 19.77 3.16
C PHE A 295 -0.70 20.64 2.14
N TYR A 296 0.40 21.27 2.56
CA TYR A 296 1.20 22.17 1.74
C TYR A 296 2.22 21.46 0.83
#